data_AF-A0ABC9V5V3-F1
#
_entry.id   AF-A0ABC9V5V3-F1
#
_cell.length_a   1.000
_cell.length_b   1.000
_cell.length_c   1.000
_cell.angle_alpha   90.00
_cell.angle_beta   90.00
_cell.angle_gamma   90.00
#
_symmetry.space_group_name_H-M   'P 1'
#
loop_
_entity.id
_entity.type
_entity.pdbx_description
1 polymer ?
#
loop_
_entity_poly.entity_id
_entity_poly.type
_entity_poly.pdbx_seq_one_letter_code
_entity_poly.pdbx_strand_id
1 'polypeptide(L)'
;MNFQTILSSFKNQSTGTDAFKNLKSACEHHLKHSSDLNEKAVIYLIYGFARSYVILYEGEAVTTEFAQASKEMLVNYMNRLNEALRTQDNHIILNTLNQVSNDYMQGSRIF
;
A
#
# COMPACT_ATOMS: atom_id res chain seq x y z
N MET A 1 1.94 14.66 4.00
CA MET A 1 2.89 13.69 3.43
C MET A 1 2.20 13.07 2.23
N ASN A 2 2.70 13.28 1.01
CA ASN A 2 2.04 12.74 -0.20
C ASN A 2 2.32 11.24 -0.37
N PHE A 3 1.70 10.63 -1.37
CA PHE A 3 1.84 9.20 -1.65
C PHE A 3 3.30 8.75 -1.85
N GLN A 4 4.10 9.55 -2.56
CA GLN A 4 5.51 9.25 -2.83
C GLN A 4 6.35 9.15 -1.55
N THR A 5 6.13 10.05 -0.59
CA THR A 5 6.83 10.00 0.70
C THR A 5 6.40 8.78 1.53
N ILE A 6 5.12 8.40 1.48
CA ILE A 6 4.62 7.17 2.14
C ILE A 6 5.32 5.92 1.56
N LEU A 7 5.37 5.81 0.23
CA LEU A 7 6.06 4.72 -0.47
C LEU A 7 7.55 4.66 -0.10
N SER A 8 8.23 5.80 -0.13
CA SER A 8 9.66 5.86 0.19
C SER A 8 9.94 5.43 1.63
N SER A 9 9.08 5.85 2.57
CA SER A 9 9.19 5.46 3.98
C SER A 9 8.99 3.96 4.16
N PHE A 10 7.97 3.38 3.52
CA PHE A 10 7.68 1.95 3.61
C PHE A 10 8.81 1.08 3.02
N LYS A 11 9.38 1.49 1.87
CA LYS A 11 10.53 0.80 1.25
C LYS A 11 11.73 0.71 2.20
N ASN A 12 12.01 1.80 2.92
CA ASN A 12 13.18 1.91 3.79
C ASN A 12 13.02 1.25 5.17
N GLN A 13 11.81 0.82 5.54
CA GLN A 13 11.60 0.08 6.78
C GLN A 13 12.18 -1.34 6.71
N SER A 14 12.35 -1.99 7.85
CA SER A 14 12.61 -3.43 7.91
C SER A 14 11.40 -4.23 7.38
N THR A 15 11.57 -5.53 7.27
CA THR A 15 10.49 -6.46 6.92
C THR A 15 9.82 -6.97 8.17
N GLY A 16 8.49 -6.99 8.18
CA GLY A 16 7.69 -7.47 9.31
C GLY A 16 6.45 -6.63 9.55
N THR A 17 5.61 -7.08 10.49
CA THR A 17 4.30 -6.49 10.78
C THR A 17 4.38 -5.03 11.22
N ASP A 18 5.46 -4.60 11.86
CA ASP A 18 5.66 -3.20 12.25
C ASP A 18 5.76 -2.24 11.06
N ALA A 19 6.34 -2.68 9.93
CA ALA A 19 6.36 -1.88 8.71
C ALA A 19 4.93 -1.64 8.18
N PHE A 20 4.09 -2.67 8.22
CA PHE A 20 2.68 -2.58 7.82
C PHE A 20 1.85 -1.75 8.81
N LYS A 21 2.13 -1.81 10.12
CA LYS A 21 1.52 -0.91 11.13
C LYS A 21 1.85 0.55 10.83
N ASN A 22 3.11 0.85 10.54
CA ASN A 22 3.54 2.20 10.23
C ASN A 22 2.94 2.69 8.90
N LEU A 23 2.88 1.84 7.87
CA LEU A 23 2.21 2.14 6.61
C LEU A 23 0.71 2.45 6.82
N LYS A 24 -0.01 1.60 7.57
CA LYS A 24 -1.41 1.81 7.94
C LYS A 24 -1.61 3.18 8.59
N SER A 25 -0.81 3.50 9.60
CA SER A 25 -0.88 4.78 10.32
C SER A 25 -0.56 5.98 9.41
N ALA A 26 0.42 5.85 8.52
CA ALA A 26 0.77 6.90 7.56
C ALA A 26 -0.37 7.17 6.55
N CYS A 27 -0.98 6.11 6.01
CA CYS A 27 -2.13 6.24 5.13
C CYS A 27 -3.34 6.82 5.86
N GLU A 28 -3.64 6.39 7.08
CA GLU A 28 -4.74 6.93 7.89
C GLU A 28 -4.54 8.42 8.17
N HIS A 29 -3.33 8.83 8.55
CA HIS A 29 -2.99 10.23 8.73
C HIS A 29 -3.18 11.02 7.42
N HIS A 30 -2.77 10.47 6.27
CA HIS A 30 -2.97 11.14 4.99
C HIS A 30 -4.46 11.30 4.63
N LEU A 31 -5.26 10.26 4.81
CA LEU A 31 -6.70 10.29 4.52
C LEU A 31 -7.43 11.37 5.34
N LYS A 32 -7.05 11.54 6.62
CA LYS A 32 -7.66 12.50 7.54
C LYS A 32 -7.25 13.95 7.28
N HIS A 33 -5.99 14.19 6.90
CA HIS A 33 -5.42 15.55 6.92
C HIS A 33 -5.08 16.11 5.54
N SER A 34 -5.02 15.29 4.49
CA SER A 34 -4.73 15.77 3.13
C SER A 34 -5.99 16.29 2.44
N SER A 35 -5.87 17.49 1.85
CA SER A 35 -6.87 18.09 0.97
C SER A 35 -6.74 17.62 -0.49
N ASP A 36 -5.66 16.93 -0.85
CA ASP A 36 -5.47 16.42 -2.21
C ASP A 36 -6.38 15.20 -2.44
N LEU A 37 -7.39 15.39 -3.29
CA LEU A 37 -8.36 14.35 -3.62
C LEU A 37 -7.81 13.33 -4.62
N ASN A 38 -6.79 13.67 -5.40
CA ASN A 38 -6.26 12.82 -6.47
C ASN A 38 -5.60 11.56 -5.91
N GLU A 39 -5.07 11.64 -4.68
CA GLU A 39 -4.42 10.52 -4.01
C GLU A 39 -5.37 9.70 -3.12
N LYS A 40 -6.58 10.19 -2.80
CA LYS A 40 -7.42 9.58 -1.74
C LYS A 40 -7.81 8.13 -2.03
N ALA A 41 -8.23 7.83 -3.26
CA ALA A 41 -8.61 6.46 -3.64
C ALA A 41 -7.41 5.49 -3.58
N VAL A 42 -6.26 5.94 -4.09
CA VAL A 42 -5.00 5.20 -4.04
C VAL A 42 -4.58 4.92 -2.60
N ILE A 43 -4.60 5.94 -1.75
CA ILE A 43 -4.23 5.82 -0.34
C ILE A 43 -5.20 4.89 0.40
N TYR A 44 -6.50 4.96 0.10
CA TYR A 44 -7.50 4.10 0.72
C TYR A 44 -7.30 2.62 0.39
N LEU A 45 -6.94 2.31 -0.86
CA LEU A 45 -6.61 0.95 -1.28
C LEU A 45 -5.38 0.41 -0.51
N ILE A 46 -4.30 1.19 -0.46
CA ILE A 46 -3.08 0.79 0.27
C ILE A 46 -3.33 0.68 1.77
N TYR A 47 -4.13 1.58 2.35
CA TYR A 47 -4.59 1.47 3.74
C TYR A 47 -5.32 0.15 3.98
N GLY A 48 -6.19 -0.26 3.07
CA GLY A 48 -6.89 -1.54 3.12
C GLY A 48 -5.92 -2.73 3.22
N PHE A 49 -4.96 -2.81 2.30
CA PHE A 49 -3.95 -3.88 2.32
C PHE A 49 -3.09 -3.86 3.60
N ALA A 50 -2.62 -2.68 4.01
CA ALA A 50 -1.81 -2.57 5.22
C ALA A 50 -2.60 -2.96 6.48
N ARG A 51 -3.86 -2.53 6.58
CA ARG A 51 -4.76 -2.88 7.69
C ARG A 51 -5.01 -4.37 7.74
N SER A 52 -5.34 -4.99 6.62
CA SER A 52 -5.68 -6.41 6.58
C SER A 52 -4.46 -7.29 6.88
N TYR A 53 -3.26 -6.96 6.38
CA TYR A 53 -2.01 -7.61 6.79
C TYR A 53 -1.78 -7.55 8.31
N VAL A 54 -1.97 -6.38 8.91
CA VAL A 54 -1.82 -6.23 10.38
C VAL A 54 -2.84 -7.09 11.11
N ILE A 55 -4.10 -7.16 10.66
CA ILE A 55 -5.13 -7.99 11.30
C ILE A 55 -4.79 -9.48 11.21
N LEU A 56 -4.25 -9.93 10.06
CA LEU A 56 -3.96 -11.35 9.82
C LEU A 56 -2.71 -11.84 10.57
N TYR A 57 -1.70 -10.99 10.74
CA TYR A 57 -0.38 -11.42 11.22
C TYR A 57 0.11 -10.69 12.46
N GLU A 58 -0.71 -9.88 13.12
CA GLU A 58 -0.36 -9.31 14.42
C GLU A 58 -0.39 -10.40 15.50
N GLY A 59 0.75 -10.61 16.17
CA GLY A 59 0.90 -11.65 17.19
C GLY A 59 1.29 -13.02 16.64
N GLU A 60 1.30 -13.18 15.32
CA GLU A 60 1.70 -14.42 14.64
C GLU A 60 3.20 -14.46 14.35
N ALA A 61 3.80 -15.64 14.46
CA ALA A 61 5.19 -15.89 14.06
C ALA A 61 5.28 -16.05 12.52
N VAL A 62 5.26 -14.94 11.79
CA VAL A 62 5.51 -14.94 10.34
C VAL A 62 7.00 -15.15 10.03
N THR A 63 7.29 -15.99 9.04
CA THR A 63 8.67 -16.18 8.58
C THR A 63 9.21 -14.92 7.90
N THR A 64 10.52 -14.72 7.93
CA THR A 64 11.16 -13.58 7.29
C THR A 64 10.93 -13.58 5.78
N GLU A 65 10.94 -14.75 5.14
CA GLU A 65 10.70 -14.91 3.71
C GLU A 65 9.27 -14.50 3.33
N PHE A 66 8.29 -14.90 4.14
CA PHE A 66 6.90 -14.50 3.92
C PHE A 66 6.72 -13.00 4.09
N ALA A 67 7.27 -12.41 5.15
CA ALA A 67 7.20 -10.98 5.40
C ALA A 67 7.89 -10.16 4.30
N GLN A 68 9.02 -10.65 3.78
CA GLN A 68 9.74 -10.05 2.65
C GLN A 68 8.92 -10.11 1.37
N ALA A 69 8.42 -11.29 0.99
CA ALA A 69 7.61 -11.46 -0.23
C ALA A 69 6.33 -10.62 -0.19
N SER A 70 5.67 -10.55 0.97
CA SER A 70 4.50 -9.71 1.19
C SER A 70 4.82 -8.23 1.02
N LYS A 71 5.94 -7.78 1.59
CA LYS A 71 6.39 -6.40 1.45
C LYS A 71 6.71 -6.05 -0.02
N GLU A 72 7.44 -6.92 -0.71
CA GLU A 72 7.79 -6.72 -2.11
C GLU A 72 6.56 -6.62 -3.02
N MET A 73 5.57 -7.48 -2.79
CA MET A 73 4.29 -7.43 -3.51
C MET A 73 3.59 -6.08 -3.31
N LEU A 74 3.47 -5.61 -2.06
CA LEU A 74 2.81 -4.33 -1.78
C LEU A 74 3.62 -3.15 -2.33
N VAL A 75 4.96 -3.19 -2.25
CA VAL A 75 5.84 -2.19 -2.85
C VAL A 75 5.66 -2.15 -4.37
N ASN A 76 5.49 -3.28 -5.05
CA ASN A 76 5.22 -3.33 -6.49
C ASN A 76 3.92 -2.58 -6.83
N TYR A 77 2.82 -2.88 -6.15
CA TYR A 77 1.54 -2.18 -6.33
C TYR A 77 1.68 -0.68 -6.07
N MET A 78 2.35 -0.30 -4.98
CA MET A 78 2.57 1.11 -4.66
C MET A 78 3.43 1.81 -5.71
N ASN A 79 4.47 1.19 -6.27
CA ASN A 79 5.26 1.82 -7.35
C ASN A 79 4.39 2.09 -8.60
N ARG A 80 3.57 1.13 -9.02
CA ARG A 80 2.66 1.29 -10.17
C ARG A 80 1.69 2.46 -9.95
N LEU A 81 1.10 2.52 -8.76
CA LEU A 81 0.19 3.60 -8.38
C LEU A 81 0.90 4.95 -8.28
N ASN A 82 2.14 4.98 -7.79
CA ASN A 82 2.95 6.19 -7.75
C ASN A 82 3.23 6.74 -9.15
N GLU A 83 3.63 5.88 -10.09
CA GLU A 83 3.86 6.30 -11.47
C GLU A 83 2.57 6.78 -12.14
N ALA A 84 1.43 6.13 -11.88
CA ALA A 84 0.13 6.60 -12.36
C ALA A 84 -0.23 7.98 -11.79
N LEU A 85 -0.03 8.21 -10.48
CA LEU A 85 -0.30 9.51 -9.83
C LEU A 85 0.55 10.64 -10.43
N ARG A 86 1.79 10.38 -10.83
CA ARG A 86 2.68 11.38 -11.46
C ARG A 86 2.17 11.87 -12.81
N THR A 87 1.31 11.11 -13.48
CA THR A 87 0.69 11.54 -14.73
C THR A 87 -0.37 12.61 -14.54
N GLN A 88 -0.95 12.72 -13.33
CA GLN A 88 -2.11 13.55 -13.02
C GLN A 88 -3.34 13.28 -13.90
N ASP A 89 -3.38 12.14 -14.59
CA ASP A 89 -4.48 11.71 -15.44
C ASP A 89 -5.38 10.72 -14.68
N ASN A 90 -6.62 11.15 -14.42
CA ASN A 90 -7.61 10.36 -13.70
C ASN A 90 -7.92 9.02 -14.36
N HIS A 91 -7.87 8.93 -15.69
CA HIS A 91 -8.11 7.68 -16.40
C HIS A 91 -6.97 6.68 -16.16
N ILE A 92 -5.71 7.15 -16.21
CA ILE A 92 -4.53 6.32 -15.92
C ILE A 92 -4.54 5.85 -14.46
N ILE A 93 -4.87 6.74 -13.52
CA ILE A 93 -4.97 6.43 -12.09
C ILE A 93 -6.06 5.37 -11.85
N LEU A 94 -7.27 5.58 -12.39
CA LEU A 94 -8.38 4.63 -12.24
C LEU A 94 -8.07 3.27 -12.87
N ASN A 95 -7.49 3.25 -14.07
CA ASN A 95 -7.09 2.01 -14.71
C ASN A 95 -6.05 1.25 -13.87
N THR A 96 -5.08 1.96 -13.29
CA THR A 96 -4.06 1.33 -12.44
C THR A 96 -4.66 0.78 -11.14
N LEU A 97 -5.61 1.49 -10.51
CA LEU A 97 -6.38 1.00 -9.36
C LEU A 97 -7.12 -0.31 -9.69
N ASN A 98 -7.79 -0.36 -10.84
CA ASN A 98 -8.52 -1.54 -11.30
C ASN A 98 -7.57 -2.72 -11.53
N GLN A 99 -6.42 -2.47 -12.15
CA GLN A 99 -5.40 -3.51 -12.38
C GLN A 99 -4.85 -4.06 -11.06
N VAL A 100 -4.44 -3.21 -10.12
CA VAL A 100 -3.95 -3.65 -8.81
C VAL A 100 -5.01 -4.48 -8.07
N SER A 101 -6.27 -4.05 -8.11
CA SER A 101 -7.38 -4.77 -7.48
C SER A 101 -7.60 -6.15 -8.13
N ASN A 102 -7.56 -6.21 -9.46
CA ASN A 102 -7.68 -7.47 -10.20
C ASN A 102 -6.51 -8.42 -9.92
N ASP A 103 -5.27 -7.91 -9.96
CA ASP A 103 -4.06 -8.69 -9.72
C ASP A 103 -4.06 -9.29 -8.31
N TYR A 104 -4.48 -8.50 -7.30
CA TYR A 104 -4.64 -8.99 -5.94
C TYR A 104 -5.72 -10.10 -5.85
N MET A 105 -6.86 -9.92 -6.51
CA MET A 105 -7.96 -10.92 -6.50
C MET A 105 -7.61 -12.24 -7.19
N GLN A 106 -6.74 -12.20 -8.20
CA GLN A 106 -6.23 -13.39 -8.89
C GLN A 106 -5.00 -14.01 -8.21
N GLY A 107 -4.42 -13.32 -7.23
CA GLY A 107 -3.19 -13.71 -6.54
C GLY A 107 -3.41 -14.47 -5.22
N SER A 108 -2.37 -14.49 -4.39
CA SER A 108 -2.31 -15.22 -3.12
C SER A 108 -3.15 -14.61 -2.00
N ARG A 109 -3.71 -13.41 -2.17
CA ARG A 109 -4.59 -12.71 -1.22
C ARG A 109 -4.07 -12.70 0.22
N ILE A 110 -2.78 -12.38 0.34
CA ILE A 110 -2.04 -12.35 1.61
C ILE A 110 -2.27 -11.07 2.42
N PHE A 111 -2.99 -10.09 1.87
CA PHE A 111 -3.36 -8.85 2.57
C PHE A 111 -4.79 -8.92 3.04
#